data_AF-A0A1G3A3E4-F1
#
_entry.id   AF-A0A1G3A3E4-F1
#
_cell.length_a   1.000
_cell.length_b   1.000
_cell.length_c   1.000
_cell.angle_alpha   90.00
_cell.angle_beta   90.00
_cell.angle_gamma   90.00
#
_symmetry.space_group_name_H-M   'P 1'
#
loop_
_entity.id
_entity.type
_entity.pdbx_description
1 polymer ?
#
loop_
_entity_poly.entity_id
_entity_poly.type
_entity_poly.pdbx_seq_one_letter_code
_entity_poly.pdbx_strand_id
1 'polypeptide(L)'
;MGLYIFDFGDHVGVGFTAEEVAELLDSEKYRDGKTYRIYRAYPDGRLELKGVPAQTFQLEAGMFFYSADLETARRDFKELVNLAVRTAPPCRAKVHLARYSDEKYVIALIYPAEYDDPVSSWLLDGAYKTSGAAEGGVEAVQRYYNQKAEILDRHQLFGRSDSASRTGQELWASLRLAVQR
;
A
#
# COMPACT_ATOMS: atom_id res chain seq x y z
N MET A 1 -7.53 7.94 -9.17
CA MET A 1 -8.42 8.95 -8.55
C MET A 1 -7.77 9.35 -7.23
N GLY A 2 -7.63 10.65 -6.96
CA GLY A 2 -7.14 11.09 -5.66
C GLY A 2 -8.23 10.90 -4.61
N LEU A 3 -7.94 10.11 -3.59
CA LEU A 3 -8.87 9.74 -2.52
C LEU A 3 -8.49 10.39 -1.19
N TYR A 4 -7.60 11.37 -1.20
CA TYR A 4 -7.13 12.02 0.02
C TYR A 4 -7.43 13.51 0.05
N ILE A 5 -7.63 13.99 1.26
CA ILE A 5 -7.76 15.39 1.64
C ILE A 5 -6.56 15.72 2.53
N PHE A 6 -5.92 16.85 2.25
CA PHE A 6 -4.83 17.38 3.05
C PHE A 6 -5.22 18.73 3.63
N ASP A 7 -5.16 18.84 4.94
CA ASP A 7 -5.42 20.06 5.69
C ASP A 7 -4.08 20.72 6.06
N PHE A 8 -3.83 21.87 5.45
CA PHE A 8 -2.62 22.68 5.62
C PHE A 8 -2.71 23.59 6.86
N GLY A 9 -3.87 23.65 7.52
CA GLY A 9 -4.16 24.49 8.67
C GLY A 9 -4.83 25.83 8.30
N ASP A 10 -4.38 26.48 7.23
CA ASP A 10 -4.97 27.72 6.70
C ASP A 10 -5.94 27.47 5.53
N HIS A 11 -5.80 26.34 4.84
CA HIS A 11 -6.69 25.87 3.78
C HIS A 11 -6.67 24.35 3.68
N VAL A 12 -7.61 23.81 2.90
CA VAL A 12 -7.75 22.37 2.66
C VAL A 12 -7.70 22.12 1.15
N GLY A 13 -6.91 21.14 0.74
CA GLY A 13 -6.91 20.61 -0.62
C GLY A 13 -7.56 19.23 -0.68
N VAL A 14 -8.40 19.00 -1.69
CA VAL A 14 -9.14 17.74 -1.90
C VAL A 14 -8.69 17.07 -3.20
N GLY A 15 -8.52 15.75 -3.17
CA GLY A 15 -8.26 14.96 -4.38
C GLY A 15 -6.79 14.61 -4.59
N PHE A 16 -6.01 14.49 -3.52
CA PHE A 16 -4.63 14.01 -3.55
C PHE A 16 -4.57 12.47 -3.65
N THR A 17 -3.52 11.96 -4.29
CA THR A 17 -3.10 10.55 -4.22
C THR A 17 -2.34 10.28 -2.92
N ALA A 18 -2.14 9.00 -2.59
CA ALA A 18 -1.31 8.64 -1.44
C ALA A 18 0.14 9.12 -1.63
N GLU A 19 0.69 9.02 -2.84
CA GLU A 19 2.04 9.47 -3.16
C GLU A 19 2.20 10.98 -2.98
N GLU A 20 1.24 11.77 -3.46
CA GLU A 20 1.26 13.24 -3.30
C GLU A 20 1.16 13.63 -1.82
N VAL A 21 0.38 12.91 -1.01
CA VAL A 21 0.30 13.14 0.44
C VAL A 21 1.61 12.79 1.13
N ALA A 22 2.23 11.66 0.78
CA ALA A 22 3.54 11.30 1.32
C ALA A 22 4.58 12.39 1.02
N GLU A 23 4.61 12.91 -0.21
CA GLU A 23 5.52 14.00 -0.58
C GLU A 23 5.27 15.29 0.22
N LEU A 24 4.00 15.62 0.50
CA LEU A 24 3.66 16.76 1.36
C LEU A 24 4.15 16.59 2.79
N LEU A 25 3.96 15.40 3.37
CA LEU A 25 4.36 15.09 4.75
C LEU A 25 5.89 15.02 4.91
N ASP A 26 6.62 14.66 3.85
CA ASP A 26 8.08 14.66 3.85
C ASP A 26 8.68 16.08 3.70
N SER A 27 7.89 17.05 3.26
CA SER A 27 8.34 18.43 3.15
C SER A 27 8.44 19.14 4.51
N GLU A 28 9.50 19.90 4.74
CA GLU A 28 9.65 20.69 5.98
C GLU A 28 8.47 21.64 6.21
N LYS A 29 7.87 22.15 5.12
CA LYS A 29 6.81 23.15 5.17
C LYS A 29 5.46 22.58 5.61
N TYR A 30 5.16 21.32 5.29
CA TYR A 30 3.82 20.75 5.46
C TYR A 30 3.79 19.44 6.27
N ARG A 31 4.92 19.06 6.88
CA ARG A 31 5.04 17.84 7.71
C ARG A 31 4.00 17.68 8.82
N ASP A 32 3.47 18.78 9.33
CA ASP A 32 2.49 18.81 10.42
C ASP A 32 1.03 18.88 9.92
N GLY A 33 0.81 18.83 8.60
CA GLY A 33 -0.52 18.82 8.01
C GLY A 33 -1.31 17.57 8.36
N LYS A 34 -2.64 17.68 8.35
CA LYS A 34 -3.53 16.56 8.68
C LYS A 34 -4.04 15.90 7.41
N THR A 35 -4.01 14.58 7.40
CA THR A 35 -4.45 13.78 6.25
C THR A 35 -5.73 13.04 6.57
N TYR A 36 -6.64 13.04 5.60
CA TYR A 36 -7.89 12.27 5.64
C TYR A 36 -8.07 11.50 4.33
N ARG A 37 -8.45 10.22 4.42
CA ARG A 37 -8.87 9.42 3.28
C ARG A 37 -10.38 9.51 3.10
N ILE A 38 -10.82 9.77 1.88
CA ILE A 38 -12.21 9.73 1.46
C ILE A 38 -12.63 8.26 1.41
N TYR A 39 -13.50 7.85 2.33
CA TYR A 39 -14.05 6.51 2.41
C TYR A 39 -15.32 6.39 1.55
N ARG A 40 -16.19 7.40 1.58
CA ARG A 40 -17.37 7.51 0.71
C ARG A 40 -17.62 8.94 0.29
N ALA A 41 -18.13 9.09 -0.93
CA ALA A 41 -18.65 10.33 -1.46
C ALA A 41 -20.11 10.15 -1.87
N TYR A 42 -20.98 11.02 -1.37
CA TYR A 42 -22.41 11.00 -1.64
C TYR A 42 -22.76 12.01 -2.76
N PRO A 43 -23.82 11.75 -3.55
CA PRO A 43 -24.22 12.67 -4.64
C PRO A 43 -24.59 14.09 -4.18
N ASP A 44 -24.93 14.26 -2.90
CA ASP A 44 -25.26 15.54 -2.27
C ASP A 44 -24.01 16.31 -1.80
N GLY A 45 -22.80 15.81 -2.09
CA GLY A 45 -21.53 16.43 -1.74
C GLY A 45 -21.02 16.09 -0.34
N ARG A 46 -21.74 15.27 0.45
CA ARG A 46 -21.21 14.79 1.73
C ARG A 46 -20.09 13.78 1.52
N LEU A 47 -19.09 13.83 2.40
CA LEU A 47 -17.97 12.90 2.42
C LEU A 47 -17.87 12.21 3.78
N GLU A 48 -17.62 10.90 3.77
CA GLU A 48 -17.15 10.17 4.93
C GLU A 48 -15.63 10.08 4.87
N LEU A 49 -14.98 10.59 5.92
CA LEU A 49 -13.53 10.71 5.98
C LEU A 49 -12.97 9.83 7.11
N LYS A 50 -11.86 9.17 6.82
CA LYS A 50 -11.04 8.47 7.82
C LYS A 50 -9.74 9.24 8.01
N GLY A 51 -9.48 9.72 9.22
CA GLY A 51 -8.19 10.33 9.55
C GLY A 51 -7.06 9.32 9.39
N VAL A 52 -5.95 9.74 8.77
CA VAL A 52 -4.77 8.90 8.56
C VAL A 52 -3.58 9.58 9.23
N PRO A 53 -2.95 8.96 10.25
CA PRO A 53 -1.76 9.50 10.88
C PRO A 53 -0.62 9.66 9.87
N ALA A 54 0.14 10.76 9.96
CA ALA A 54 1.26 11.02 9.06
C ALA A 54 2.31 9.89 9.08
N GLN A 55 2.52 9.27 10.24
CA GLN A 55 3.47 8.16 10.40
C GLN A 55 3.12 6.96 9.51
N THR A 56 1.84 6.77 9.14
CA THR A 56 1.43 5.65 8.28
C THR A 56 2.10 5.70 6.91
N PHE A 57 2.33 6.90 6.35
CA PHE A 57 2.97 7.07 5.04
C PHE A 57 4.48 6.77 5.05
N GLN A 58 5.06 6.55 6.23
CA GLN A 58 6.47 6.19 6.41
C GLN A 58 6.65 4.71 6.81
N LEU A 59 5.54 3.97 6.96
CA LEU A 59 5.55 2.57 7.39
C LEU A 59 5.28 1.64 6.21
N GLU A 60 5.89 0.45 6.26
CA GLU A 60 5.49 -0.67 5.42
C GLU A 60 4.48 -1.54 6.18
N ALA A 61 3.40 -1.93 5.51
CA ALA A 61 2.54 -3.04 5.91
C ALA A 61 2.79 -4.23 5.00
N GLY A 62 2.26 -5.39 5.37
CA GLY A 62 2.40 -6.55 4.52
C GLY A 62 1.41 -7.65 4.85
N MET A 63 1.22 -8.55 3.89
CA MET A 63 0.48 -9.79 4.03
C MET A 63 1.42 -10.98 3.87
N PHE A 64 1.34 -11.91 4.81
CA PHE A 64 2.23 -13.05 4.94
C PHE A 64 1.42 -14.33 4.85
N PHE A 65 1.66 -15.12 3.81
CA PHE A 65 0.98 -16.38 3.59
C PHE A 65 1.94 -17.54 3.88
N TYR A 66 1.62 -18.34 4.88
CA TYR A 66 2.49 -19.42 5.34
C TYR A 66 2.16 -20.76 4.67
N SER A 67 3.18 -21.56 4.39
CA SER A 67 3.06 -22.94 3.90
C SER A 67 4.04 -23.84 4.65
N ALA A 68 3.71 -25.13 4.76
CA ALA A 68 4.60 -26.14 5.34
C ALA A 68 5.60 -26.69 4.32
N ASP A 69 5.28 -26.64 3.02
CA ASP A 69 6.12 -27.20 1.96
C ASP A 69 6.44 -26.16 0.87
N LEU A 70 7.60 -26.38 0.24
CA LEU A 70 8.17 -25.47 -0.75
C LEU A 70 7.40 -25.49 -2.08
N GLU A 71 6.83 -26.62 -2.47
CA GLU A 71 6.14 -26.74 -3.76
C GLU A 71 4.85 -25.92 -3.75
N THR A 72 4.04 -26.07 -2.69
CA THR A 72 2.87 -25.24 -2.42
C THR A 72 3.26 -23.76 -2.37
N ALA A 73 4.32 -23.41 -1.63
CA ALA A 73 4.75 -22.01 -1.51
C ALA A 73 5.20 -21.42 -2.87
N ARG A 74 5.85 -22.20 -3.72
CA ARG A 74 6.24 -21.76 -5.08
C ARG A 74 5.03 -21.60 -6.00
N ARG A 75 4.07 -22.51 -5.93
CA ARG A 75 2.82 -22.40 -6.72
C ARG A 75 2.07 -21.14 -6.32
N ASP A 76 1.81 -20.96 -5.02
CA ASP A 76 1.07 -19.83 -4.49
C ASP A 76 1.81 -18.50 -4.78
N PHE A 77 3.14 -18.47 -4.66
CA PHE A 77 3.95 -17.30 -5.06
C PHE A 77 3.77 -16.95 -6.55
N LYS A 78 3.81 -17.96 -7.42
CA LYS A 78 3.59 -17.75 -8.86
C LYS A 78 2.17 -17.30 -9.15
N GLU A 79 1.17 -17.80 -8.43
CA GLU A 79 -0.22 -17.35 -8.56
C GLU A 79 -0.38 -15.87 -8.17
N LEU A 80 0.28 -15.42 -7.11
CA LEU A 80 0.30 -14.00 -6.72
C LEU A 80 0.95 -13.12 -7.78
N VAL A 81 2.09 -13.52 -8.32
CA VAL A 81 2.76 -12.79 -9.41
C VAL A 81 1.88 -12.77 -10.66
N ASN A 82 1.25 -13.89 -11.01
CA ASN A 82 0.32 -13.97 -12.13
C ASN A 82 -0.92 -13.09 -11.91
N LEU A 83 -1.40 -12.95 -10.66
CA LEU A 83 -2.49 -12.03 -10.35
C LEU A 83 -2.10 -10.59 -10.67
N ALA A 84 -0.89 -10.16 -10.31
CA ALA A 84 -0.39 -8.82 -10.61
C ALA A 84 -0.27 -8.55 -12.12
N VAL A 85 -0.03 -9.58 -12.93
CA VAL A 85 -0.05 -9.48 -14.40
C VAL A 85 -1.48 -9.33 -14.93
N ARG A 86 -2.44 -10.10 -14.40
CA ARG A 86 -3.85 -10.03 -14.83
C ARG A 86 -4.53 -8.72 -14.43
N THR A 87 -4.23 -8.27 -13.22
CA THR A 87 -4.81 -7.09 -12.59
C THR A 87 -3.72 -6.39 -11.81
N ALA A 88 -3.29 -5.22 -12.31
CA ALA A 88 -2.24 -4.44 -11.67
C ALA A 88 -2.58 -4.17 -10.20
N PRO A 89 -1.63 -4.32 -9.27
CA PRO A 89 -1.84 -4.00 -7.86
C PRO A 89 -2.09 -2.49 -7.68
N PRO A 90 -2.66 -2.10 -6.53
CA PRO A 90 -2.99 -0.70 -6.25
C PRO A 90 -1.75 0.19 -6.10
N CYS A 91 -0.62 -0.38 -5.68
CA CYS A 91 0.64 0.32 -5.47
C CYS A 91 1.83 -0.57 -5.84
N ARG A 92 3.03 0.03 -5.82
CA ARG A 92 4.28 -0.71 -5.89
C ARG A 92 4.46 -1.56 -4.63
N ALA A 93 4.75 -2.85 -4.80
CA ALA A 93 4.89 -3.79 -3.69
C ALA A 93 6.02 -4.80 -3.93
N LYS A 94 6.66 -5.25 -2.85
CA LYS A 94 7.67 -6.31 -2.85
C LYS A 94 6.98 -7.65 -2.57
N VAL A 95 7.35 -8.68 -3.31
CA VAL A 95 6.94 -10.06 -3.01
C VAL A 95 8.18 -10.90 -2.79
N HIS A 96 8.29 -11.53 -1.64
CA HIS A 96 9.35 -12.50 -1.35
C HIS A 96 8.75 -13.88 -1.15
N LEU A 97 9.38 -14.90 -1.74
CA LEU A 97 9.28 -16.27 -1.28
C LEU A 97 10.47 -16.52 -0.36
N ALA A 98 10.24 -16.85 0.89
CA ALA A 98 11.30 -17.06 1.87
C ALA A 98 11.11 -18.35 2.67
N ARG A 99 12.23 -18.97 3.05
CA ARG A 99 12.29 -20.03 4.05
C ARG A 99 12.30 -19.37 5.43
N TYR A 100 11.17 -19.47 6.13
CA TYR A 100 10.95 -18.86 7.44
C TYR A 100 11.56 -19.71 8.58
N SER A 101 11.48 -21.03 8.44
CA SER A 101 12.21 -22.03 9.25
C SER A 101 12.32 -23.34 8.44
N ASP A 102 12.97 -24.38 8.97
CA ASP A 102 13.29 -25.62 8.23
C ASP A 102 12.09 -26.28 7.55
N GLU A 103 10.88 -26.14 8.11
CA GLU A 103 9.62 -26.68 7.57
C GLU A 103 8.53 -25.61 7.42
N LYS A 104 8.93 -24.35 7.26
CA LYS A 104 7.98 -23.25 7.10
C LYS A 104 8.44 -22.28 6.05
N TYR A 105 7.60 -22.05 5.06
CA TYR A 105 7.80 -21.09 3.99
C TYR A 105 6.80 -19.96 4.13
N VAL A 106 7.17 -18.78 3.65
CA VAL A 106 6.31 -17.62 3.65
C VAL A 106 6.38 -16.91 2.31
N ILE A 107 5.21 -16.49 1.82
CA ILE A 107 5.08 -15.50 0.77
C ILE A 107 4.79 -14.17 1.47
N ALA A 108 5.76 -13.27 1.44
CA ALA A 108 5.64 -11.94 2.04
C ALA A 108 5.33 -10.93 0.94
N LEU A 109 4.13 -10.35 0.94
CA LEU A 109 3.73 -9.21 0.13
C LEU A 109 3.85 -7.95 0.98
N ILE A 110 4.80 -7.07 0.69
CA ILE A 110 5.13 -5.88 1.49
C ILE A 110 4.89 -4.62 0.65
N TYR A 111 4.20 -3.64 1.22
CA TYR A 111 3.74 -2.43 0.54
C TYR A 111 3.63 -1.25 1.51
N PRO A 112 3.53 0.00 1.03
CA PRO A 112 3.32 1.15 1.90
C PRO A 112 2.00 1.03 2.70
N ALA A 113 2.03 1.31 4.00
CA ALA A 113 0.95 0.95 4.92
C ALA A 113 -0.40 1.65 4.63
N GLU A 114 -0.39 2.80 3.96
CA GLU A 114 -1.59 3.50 3.52
C GLU A 114 -2.40 2.73 2.45
N TYR A 115 -1.77 1.74 1.80
CA TYR A 115 -2.38 0.86 0.80
C TYR A 115 -2.93 -0.46 1.36
N ASP A 116 -2.99 -0.64 2.69
CA ASP A 116 -3.44 -1.90 3.29
C ASP A 116 -4.86 -2.32 2.86
N ASP A 117 -5.86 -1.42 2.99
CA ASP A 117 -7.22 -1.74 2.55
C ASP A 117 -7.32 -2.00 1.02
N PRO A 118 -6.71 -1.16 0.13
CA PRO A 118 -6.67 -1.44 -1.30
C PRO A 118 -6.00 -2.76 -1.67
N VAL A 119 -4.89 -3.12 -1.03
CA VAL A 119 -4.18 -4.37 -1.33
C VAL A 119 -5.02 -5.57 -0.89
N SER A 120 -5.62 -5.50 0.30
CA SER A 120 -6.57 -6.51 0.78
C SER A 120 -7.71 -6.73 -0.22
N SER A 121 -8.33 -5.64 -0.68
CA SER A 121 -9.42 -5.69 -1.65
C SER A 121 -8.97 -6.30 -2.99
N TRP A 122 -7.79 -5.91 -3.47
CA TRP A 122 -7.21 -6.44 -4.71
C TRP A 122 -6.97 -7.96 -4.65
N LEU A 123 -6.48 -8.47 -3.52
CA LEU A 123 -6.30 -9.92 -3.32
C LEU A 123 -7.63 -10.67 -3.31
N LEU A 124 -8.65 -10.09 -2.66
CA LEU A 124 -10.00 -10.66 -2.60
C LEU A 124 -10.68 -10.67 -3.98
N ASP A 125 -10.63 -9.56 -4.72
CA ASP A 125 -11.17 -9.44 -6.08
C ASP A 125 -10.45 -10.38 -7.05
N GLY A 126 -9.14 -10.57 -6.85
CA GLY A 126 -8.31 -11.53 -7.57
C GLY A 126 -8.55 -12.99 -7.19
N ALA A 127 -9.42 -13.24 -6.21
CA ALA A 127 -9.68 -14.54 -5.59
C ALA A 127 -8.40 -15.27 -5.13
N TYR A 128 -7.37 -14.51 -4.74
CA TYR A 128 -6.12 -15.09 -4.26
C TYR A 128 -6.33 -15.73 -2.89
N LYS A 129 -6.06 -17.02 -2.80
CA LYS A 129 -6.23 -17.82 -1.59
C LYS A 129 -5.10 -18.82 -1.49
N THR A 130 -4.54 -18.97 -0.29
CA THR A 130 -3.57 -20.01 0.04
C THR A 130 -4.20 -21.00 1.02
N SER A 131 -3.61 -22.18 1.15
CA SER A 131 -4.13 -23.22 2.04
C SER A 131 -3.72 -23.04 3.51
N GLY A 132 -2.72 -22.20 3.79
CA GLY A 132 -2.18 -21.99 5.13
C GLY A 132 -2.69 -20.72 5.81
N ALA A 133 -2.15 -20.47 7.00
CA ALA A 133 -2.45 -19.26 7.75
C ALA A 133 -1.96 -18.01 7.02
N ALA A 134 -2.73 -16.93 7.13
CA ALA A 134 -2.36 -15.61 6.67
C ALA A 134 -2.27 -14.63 7.85
N GLU A 135 -1.27 -13.76 7.82
CA GLU A 135 -1.09 -12.68 8.79
C GLU A 135 -0.89 -11.36 8.04
N GLY A 136 -1.39 -10.24 8.60
CA GLY A 136 -1.31 -8.92 7.98
C GLY A 136 -0.90 -7.82 8.94
N GLY A 137 -0.36 -6.73 8.39
CA GLY A 137 -0.12 -5.47 9.11
C GLY A 137 1.34 -5.11 9.31
N VAL A 138 1.58 -3.93 9.92
CA VAL A 138 2.91 -3.33 10.10
C VAL A 138 3.79 -4.19 11.02
N GLU A 139 3.25 -4.72 12.11
CA GLU A 139 4.02 -5.55 13.05
C GLU A 139 4.51 -6.86 12.41
N ALA A 140 3.73 -7.41 11.48
CA ALA A 140 4.09 -8.62 10.75
C ALA A 140 5.32 -8.38 9.86
N VAL A 141 5.40 -7.21 9.21
CA VAL A 141 6.58 -6.78 8.46
C VAL A 141 7.80 -6.64 9.36
N GLN A 142 7.65 -5.99 10.51
CA GLN A 142 8.76 -5.84 11.44
C GLN A 142 9.27 -7.19 11.94
N ARG A 143 8.38 -8.13 12.28
CA ARG A 143 8.77 -9.50 12.66
C ARG A 143 9.47 -10.22 11.52
N TYR A 144 8.96 -10.11 10.30
CA TYR A 144 9.58 -10.74 9.13
C TYR A 144 11.01 -10.23 8.89
N TYR A 145 11.25 -8.92 8.97
CA TYR A 145 12.59 -8.36 8.85
C TYR A 145 13.52 -8.76 9.99
N ASN A 146 13.02 -8.79 11.24
CA ASN A 146 13.79 -9.22 12.40
C ASN A 146 14.19 -10.70 12.33
N GLN A 147 13.33 -11.54 11.75
CA GLN A 147 13.57 -12.97 11.58
C GLN A 147 14.73 -13.27 10.63
N LYS A 148 15.05 -12.34 9.71
CA LYS A 148 16.10 -12.51 8.68
C LYS A 148 15.97 -13.84 7.92
N ALA A 149 14.73 -14.16 7.53
CA ALA A 149 14.42 -15.36 6.76
C ALA A 149 15.24 -15.42 5.46
N GLU A 150 15.61 -16.62 5.02
CA GLU A 150 16.33 -16.81 3.77
C GLU A 150 15.38 -16.58 2.59
N ILE A 151 15.68 -15.58 1.76
CA ILE A 151 14.88 -15.26 0.57
C ILE A 151 15.27 -16.22 -0.55
N LEU A 152 14.33 -17.05 -0.96
CA LEU A 152 14.48 -18.02 -2.05
C LEU A 152 14.16 -17.41 -3.42
N ASP A 153 13.20 -16.47 -3.46
CA ASP A 153 12.83 -15.74 -4.67
C ASP A 153 12.27 -14.34 -4.32
N ARG A 154 12.40 -13.38 -5.24
CA ARG A 154 11.92 -12.02 -5.07
C ARG A 154 11.28 -11.50 -6.36
N HIS A 155 10.18 -10.77 -6.22
CA HIS A 155 9.54 -10.09 -7.32
C HIS A 155 9.11 -8.68 -6.91
N GLN A 156 9.26 -7.72 -7.82
CA GLN A 156 8.78 -6.36 -7.63
C GLN A 156 7.49 -6.21 -8.44
N LEU A 157 6.40 -5.88 -7.77
CA LEU A 157 5.16 -5.49 -8.43
C LEU A 157 5.14 -3.98 -8.65
N PHE A 158 4.54 -3.57 -9.76
CA PHE A 158 4.37 -2.17 -10.15
C PHE A 158 2.89 -1.81 -10.12
N GLY A 159 2.57 -0.66 -9.52
CA GLY A 159 1.20 -0.23 -9.31
C GLY A 159 0.53 0.27 -10.58
N ARG A 160 -0.81 0.30 -10.58
CA ARG A 160 -1.61 0.90 -11.67
C ARG A 160 -1.35 2.41 -11.88
N SER A 161 -0.77 3.07 -10.88
CA SER A 161 -0.71 4.54 -10.75
C SER A 161 0.67 5.17 -11.00
N ASP A 162 1.72 4.40 -11.30
CA ASP A 162 3.09 4.93 -11.47
C ASP A 162 3.23 5.99 -12.61
N SER A 163 2.16 6.29 -13.35
CA SER A 163 2.11 7.27 -14.45
C SER A 163 1.22 8.51 -14.21
N ALA A 164 0.54 8.66 -13.06
CA ALA A 164 -0.50 9.70 -12.88
C ALA A 164 -0.40 10.60 -11.62
N SER A 165 0.63 10.43 -10.78
CA SER A 165 0.87 11.28 -9.60
C SER A 165 1.80 12.44 -9.94
N ARG A 166 1.47 13.66 -9.51
CA ARG A 166 2.32 14.85 -9.69
C ARG A 166 3.45 14.81 -8.66
N THR A 167 4.65 15.24 -9.05
CA THR A 167 5.81 15.32 -8.16
C THR A 167 6.46 16.71 -8.22
N GLY A 168 7.07 17.15 -7.14
CA GLY A 168 7.91 18.35 -7.08
C GLY A 168 7.17 19.62 -7.50
N GLN A 169 7.73 20.36 -8.46
CA GLN A 169 7.20 21.67 -8.89
C GLN A 169 5.76 21.60 -9.40
N GLU A 170 5.35 20.50 -10.01
CA GLU A 170 3.97 20.32 -10.49
C GLU A 170 2.97 20.22 -9.33
N LEU A 171 3.35 19.52 -8.26
CA LEU A 171 2.56 19.47 -7.03
C LEU A 171 2.50 20.85 -6.39
N TRP A 172 3.65 21.52 -6.22
CA TRP A 172 3.74 22.86 -5.60
C TRP A 172 2.89 23.91 -6.31
N ALA A 173 2.86 23.89 -7.65
CA ALA A 173 2.07 24.82 -8.45
C ALA A 173 0.55 24.61 -8.28
N SER A 174 0.12 23.37 -7.98
CA SER A 174 -1.29 23.01 -7.86
C SER A 174 -1.90 23.21 -6.47
N LEU A 175 -1.08 23.41 -5.43
CA LEU A 175 -1.56 23.56 -4.04
C LEU A 175 -2.50 24.74 -3.81
N ARG A 176 -2.50 25.75 -4.70
CA ARG A 176 -3.43 26.90 -4.60
C ARG A 176 -4.84 26.61 -5.10
N LEU A 177 -5.11 25.40 -5.58
CA LEU A 177 -6.44 24.97 -6.00
C LEU A 177 -7.13 24.19 -4.88
N ALA A 178 -8.37 24.55 -4.55
CA ALA A 178 -9.17 23.83 -3.55
C ALA A 178 -9.46 22.38 -3.98
N VAL A 179 -9.52 22.14 -5.29
CA VAL A 179 -9.78 20.84 -5.91
C VAL A 179 -8.58 20.48 -6.78
N GLN A 180 -7.93 19.36 -6.47
CA GLN A 180 -6.70 18.91 -7.14
C GLN A 180 -6.98 18.12 -8.42
N ARG A 181 -8.21 17.57 -8.55
CA ARG A 181 -8.72 16.78 -9.67
C ARG A 181 -10.23 16.96 -9.83
#